data_AF-A0A2N7VLF3-F1
#
_entry.id   AF-A0A2N7VLF3-F1
#
_cell.length_a   1.000
_cell.length_b   1.000
_cell.length_c   1.000
_cell.angle_alpha   90.00
_cell.angle_beta   90.00
_cell.angle_gamma   90.00
#
_symmetry.space_group_name_H-M   'P 1'
#
loop_
_entity.id
_entity.type
_entity.pdbx_description
1 polymer ?
#
loop_
_entity_poly.entity_id
_entity_poly.type
_entity_poly.pdbx_seq_one_letter_code
_entity_poly.pdbx_strand_id
1 'polypeptide(L)' 'MPDSAVIDVYCLAALRGRSVASTWRDAAKGLIPAPKKYGSSTRWNVGEVRRALALTV' A
#
# COMPACT_ATOMS: atom_id res chain seq x y z
N MET A 1 -8.85 -9.19 -11.42
CA MET A 1 -7.41 -9.05 -11.07
C MET A 1 -7.23 -9.75 -9.74
N PRO A 2 -6.38 -10.78 -9.63
CA PRO A 2 -6.37 -11.64 -8.46
C PRO A 2 -5.83 -10.89 -7.23
N ASP A 3 -6.58 -10.92 -6.14
CA ASP A 3 -6.37 -10.22 -4.86
C ASP A 3 -5.07 -10.59 -4.12
N SER A 4 -4.19 -11.38 -4.75
CA SER A 4 -2.91 -11.81 -4.20
C SER A 4 -1.70 -11.11 -4.83
N ALA A 5 -1.92 -10.11 -5.68
CA ALA A 5 -0.83 -9.29 -6.22
C ALA A 5 -0.17 -8.49 -5.08
N VAL A 6 1.15 -8.53 -5.00
CA VAL A 6 1.96 -7.64 -4.17
C VAL A 6 2.45 -6.49 -5.04
N ILE A 7 2.30 -5.27 -4.57
CA ILE A 7 2.70 -4.04 -5.25
C ILE A 7 3.79 -3.32 -4.47
N ASP A 8 4.67 -2.69 -5.24
CA ASP A 8 5.69 -1.78 -4.74
C ASP A 8 5.10 -0.41 -4.37
N VAL A 9 5.87 0.33 -3.58
CA VAL A 9 5.47 1.67 -3.10
C VAL A 9 5.17 2.64 -4.25
N TYR A 10 5.82 2.48 -5.40
CA TYR A 10 5.57 3.30 -6.59
C TYR A 10 4.18 3.06 -7.18
N CYS A 11 3.76 1.81 -7.26
CA CYS A 11 2.43 1.46 -7.74
C CYS A 11 1.36 1.92 -6.73
N LEU A 12 1.63 1.77 -5.43
CA LEU A 12 0.76 2.29 -4.37
C LEU A 12 0.62 3.82 -4.40
N ALA A 13 1.73 4.53 -4.65
CA ALA A 13 1.79 5.96 -4.82
C ALA A 13 0.97 6.42 -6.04
N ALA A 14 1.15 5.75 -7.20
CA ALA A 14 0.38 6.01 -8.40
C ALA A 14 -1.13 5.76 -8.21
N LEU A 15 -1.51 4.66 -7.54
CA LEU A 15 -2.90 4.33 -7.22
C LEU A 15 -3.58 5.35 -6.32
N ARG A 16 -2.84 5.93 -5.35
CA ARG A 16 -3.35 7.00 -4.47
C ARG A 16 -3.21 8.41 -5.04
N GLY A 17 -2.55 8.57 -6.19
CA GLY A 17 -2.17 9.89 -6.73
C GLY A 17 -1.27 10.69 -5.77
N ARG A 18 -0.50 10.02 -4.92
CA ARG A 18 0.40 10.64 -3.93
C ARG A 18 1.86 10.33 -4.24
N SER A 19 2.77 11.15 -3.75
CA SER A 19 4.20 10.87 -3.80
C SER A 19 4.57 9.69 -2.88
N VAL A 20 5.61 8.93 -3.24
CA VAL A 20 6.15 7.81 -2.44
C VAL A 20 6.42 8.20 -0.98
N ALA A 21 6.97 9.40 -0.75
CA ALA A 21 7.23 9.90 0.60
C ALA A 21 5.94 10.15 1.41
N SER A 22 4.85 10.57 0.76
CA SER A 22 3.54 10.69 1.42
C SER A 22 2.96 9.31 1.74
N THR A 23 3.14 8.34 0.85
CA THR A 23 2.73 6.95 1.08
C THR A 23 3.42 6.37 2.32
N TRP A 24 4.73 6.57 2.49
CA TRP A 24 5.43 6.14 3.70
C TRP A 24 4.94 6.84 4.97
N ARG A 25 4.64 8.14 4.89
CA ARG A 25 4.03 8.88 6.02
C ARG A 25 2.66 8.35 6.38
N ASP A 26 1.83 8.06 5.39
CA ASP A 26 0.51 7.47 5.59
C ASP A 26 0.62 6.04 6.18
N ALA A 27 1.65 5.27 5.80
CA ALA A 27 1.95 3.97 6.40
C ALA A 27 2.31 4.10 7.87
N ALA A 28 3.18 5.05 8.21
CA ALA A 28 3.55 5.34 9.59
C ALA A 28 2.35 5.81 10.43
N LYS A 29 1.40 6.53 9.82
CA LYS A 29 0.15 6.97 10.46
C LYS A 29 -0.94 5.88 10.54
N GLY A 30 -0.72 4.69 9.97
CA GLY A 30 -1.73 3.62 9.92
C GLY A 30 -2.91 3.89 8.98
N LEU A 31 -2.81 4.90 8.10
CA LEU A 31 -3.81 5.17 7.06
C LEU A 31 -3.74 4.17 5.89
N ILE A 32 -2.65 3.42 5.79
CA ILE A 32 -2.51 2.29 4.87
C ILE A 32 -1.99 1.08 5.62
N PRO A 33 -2.27 -0.15 5.12
CA PRO A 33 -1.79 -1.37 5.74
C PRO A 33 -0.28 -1.34 5.94
N ALA A 34 0.14 -1.91 7.06
CA ALA A 34 1.54 -1.93 7.45
C ALA A 34 2.39 -2.57 6.33
N PRO A 35 3.53 -1.95 5.98
CA PRO A 35 4.44 -2.49 4.99
C PRO A 35 4.88 -3.91 5.39
N LYS A 36 4.65 -4.90 4.52
CA LYS A 36 5.16 -6.26 4.76
C LYS A 36 6.55 -6.37 4.15
N LYS A 37 7.53 -6.67 5.00
CA LYS A 37 8.91 -6.86 4.57
C LYS A 37 9.06 -8.25 3.95
N TYR A 38 9.23 -8.30 2.63
CA TYR A 38 9.59 -9.50 1.89
C TYR A 38 11.10 -9.44 1.60
N GLY A 39 11.90 -9.94 2.55
CA GLY A 39 13.37 -9.91 2.46
C GLY A 39 13.92 -8.47 2.44
N SER A 40 14.59 -8.11 1.36
CA SER A 40 15.19 -6.77 1.17
C SER A 40 14.19 -5.72 0.63
N SER A 41 13.00 -6.15 0.21
CA SER A 41 11.99 -5.28 -0.38
C SER A 41 10.77 -5.17 0.51
N THR A 42 10.23 -3.96 0.62
CA THR A 42 8.99 -3.72 1.33
C THR A 42 7.85 -3.70 0.33
N ARG A 43 6.89 -4.61 0.46
CA ARG A 43 5.77 -4.75 -0.47
C ARG A 43 4.43 -4.66 0.24
N TRP A 44 3.41 -4.24 -0.49
CA TRP A 44 2.03 -4.16 -0.02
C TRP A 44 1.16 -5.11 -0.81
N ASN A 45 0.29 -5.84 -0.13
CA ASN A 45 -0.69 -6.67 -0.82
C ASN A 45 -1.85 -5.79 -1.33
N VAL A 46 -2.20 -5.92 -2.61
CA VAL A 46 -3.27 -5.14 -3.25
C VAL A 46 -4.62 -5.38 -2.58
N GLY A 47 -4.91 -6.61 -2.17
CA GLY A 47 -6.14 -6.95 -1.46
C GLY A 47 -6.25 -6.22 -0.13
N GLU A 48 -5.16 -6.13 0.65
CA GLU A 48 -5.15 -5.41 1.92
C GLU A 48 -5.27 -3.90 1.71
N VAL A 49 -4.58 -3.35 0.72
CA VAL A 49 -4.66 -1.92 0.36
C VAL A 49 -6.08 -1.58 -0.11
N ARG A 50 -6.66 -2.41 -0.97
CA ARG A 50 -8.02 -2.22 -1.50
C ARG A 50 -9.06 -2.35 -0.39
N ARG A 51 -8.91 -3.30 0.53
CA ARG A 51 -9.78 -3.41 1.72
C ARG A 51 -9.69 -2.18 2.61
N ALA A 52 -8.48 -1.68 2.90
CA ALA A 52 -8.30 -0.46 3.68
C ALA A 52 -8.92 0.77 3.00
N LEU A 53 -8.78 0.87 1.67
CA LEU A 53 -9.39 1.94 0.88
C LEU A 53 -10.92 1.83 0.81
N ALA A 54 -11.44 0.62 0.60
CA ALA A 54 -12.88 0.36 0.51
C ALA A 54 -13.60 0.46 1.86
N LEU A 55 -12.89 0.30 2.98
CA LEU A 55 -13.45 0.52 4.33
C LEU A 55 -13.64 2.02 4.65
N THR A 56 -13.13 2.92 3.81
CA THR A 56 -13.21 4.39 4.01
C THR A 56 -14.30 5.03 3.13
N VAL A 57 -15.33 4.29 2.73
CA VAL A 57 -16.51 4.81 2.00
C VAL A 57 -17.81 4.55 2.76
#